data_AF-A0A965G5G5-F1
#
_entry.id   AF-A0A965G5G5-F1
#
_cell.length_a   1.000
_cell.length_b   1.000
_cell.length_c   1.000
_cell.angle_alpha   90.00
_cell.angle_beta   90.00
_cell.angle_gamma   90.00
#
_symmetry.space_group_name_H-M   'P 1'
#
loop_
_entity.id
_entity.type
_entity.pdbx_description
1 polymer ?
#
loop_
_entity_poly.entity_id
_entity_poly.type
_entity_poly.pdbx_seq_one_letter_code
_entity_poly.pdbx_strand_id
1 'polypeptide(L)'
;MCLRLVRCLKCDLIYAPSHPKLSFLRKAYRKANFDTSSEALYAAQTYANAISPFVARLSHKFAAVDVGAGNGALLPFLLKMGFNTAVGIEPSRAALDAAVPSVRSKLREGVFSYEIVADLKISLICSFMILEHIENPVKYIRTAWDLLENSGIIVIAVHNWRASVNRLLGLRSPIIDIEHLQLYSDKSINKLLSCNGFRILENKTYKNTYPLTYWVRLAPVENNIKKVICYGLKRLGISESPLSLNVGNLFAVGIKDGEKK
;
A
#
# COMPACT_ATOMS: atom_id res chain seq x y z
N MET A 1 -9.06 21.50 5.42
CA MET A 1 -7.75 22.18 5.43
C MET A 1 -6.85 21.35 4.54
N CYS A 2 -6.40 21.88 3.40
CA CYS A 2 -5.50 21.14 2.50
C CYS A 2 -4.07 21.52 2.83
N LEU A 3 -3.15 20.56 2.88
CA LEU A 3 -1.72 20.87 2.97
C LEU A 3 -1.30 21.65 1.73
N ARG A 4 -0.38 22.60 1.89
CA ARG A 4 0.31 23.18 0.75
C ARG A 4 1.20 22.10 0.16
N LEU A 5 0.85 21.63 -1.04
CA LEU A 5 1.66 20.66 -1.77
C LEU A 5 2.55 21.38 -2.79
N VAL A 6 3.80 20.93 -2.90
CA VAL A 6 4.77 21.43 -3.90
C VAL A 6 5.28 20.27 -4.74
N ARG A 7 5.63 20.53 -5.99
CA ARG A 7 6.17 19.52 -6.92
C ARG A 7 7.66 19.72 -7.11
N CYS A 8 8.43 18.66 -6.91
CA CYS A 8 9.85 18.64 -7.26
C CYS A 8 10.04 18.60 -8.78
N LEU A 9 10.76 19.57 -9.33
CA LEU A 9 11.04 19.62 -10.78
C LEU A 9 12.05 18.57 -11.25
N LYS A 10 12.82 17.98 -10.32
CA LYS A 10 13.82 16.95 -10.63
C LYS A 10 13.21 15.55 -10.70
N CYS A 11 12.63 15.08 -9.59
CA CYS A 11 12.10 13.71 -9.49
C CYS A 11 10.59 13.61 -9.70
N ASP A 12 9.88 14.72 -9.84
CA ASP A 12 8.43 14.76 -10.11
C ASP A 12 7.53 14.29 -8.94
N LEU A 13 8.11 14.17 -7.74
CA LEU A 13 7.36 13.94 -6.49
C LEU A 13 6.55 15.19 -6.12
N ILE A 14 5.30 15.00 -5.72
CA ILE A 14 4.52 16.01 -4.99
C ILE A 14 4.65 15.73 -3.49
N TYR A 15 4.92 16.74 -2.67
CA TYR A 15 5.05 16.56 -1.23
C TYR A 15 4.62 17.79 -0.44
N ALA A 16 4.28 17.59 0.83
CA ALA A 16 4.05 18.65 1.80
C ALA A 16 5.41 19.13 2.37
N PRO A 17 5.82 20.39 2.18
CA PRO A 17 7.10 20.89 2.66
C PRO A 17 7.12 21.15 4.18
N SER A 18 5.94 21.26 4.79
CA SER A 18 5.76 21.40 6.23
C SER A 18 4.97 20.19 6.74
N HIS A 19 5.56 19.40 7.62
CA HIS A 19 4.89 18.25 8.22
C HIS A 19 3.83 18.72 9.22
N PRO A 20 2.59 18.20 9.16
CA PRO A 20 1.63 18.40 10.24
C PRO A 20 2.19 17.78 11.53
N LYS A 21 1.85 18.37 12.68
CA LYS A 21 2.27 17.82 13.99
C LYS A 21 1.85 16.35 14.10
N LEU A 22 2.71 15.49 14.64
CA LEU A 22 2.47 14.05 14.85
C LEU A 22 1.13 13.74 15.55
N SER A 23 0.69 14.60 16.46
CA SER A 23 -0.61 14.47 17.15
C SER A 23 -1.81 14.61 16.21
N PHE A 24 -1.68 15.41 15.14
CA PHE A 24 -2.70 15.58 14.11
C PHE A 24 -2.81 14.32 13.24
N LEU A 25 -1.67 13.78 12.78
CA LEU A 25 -1.61 12.56 11.99
C LEU A 25 -2.20 11.36 12.75
N ARG A 26 -1.83 11.17 14.02
CA ARG A 26 -2.38 10.08 14.88
C ARG A 26 -3.91 10.13 15.02
N LYS A 27 -4.50 11.32 15.09
CA LYS A 27 -5.97 11.49 15.19
C LYS A 27 -6.66 11.18 13.86
N ALA A 28 -6.00 11.48 12.74
CA ALA A 28 -6.49 11.21 11.39
C ALA A 28 -6.48 9.69 11.10
N TYR A 29 -5.36 8.99 11.39
CA TYR A 29 -5.27 7.53 11.30
C TYR A 29 -6.34 6.77 12.09
N ARG A 30 -6.68 7.22 13.32
CA ARG A 30 -7.76 6.58 14.10
C ARG A 30 -9.13 6.70 13.44
N LYS A 31 -9.35 7.72 12.61
CA LYS A 31 -10.63 8.00 11.94
C LYS A 31 -10.74 7.34 10.56
N ALA A 32 -9.60 7.13 9.88
CA ALA A 32 -9.53 6.47 8.57
C ALA A 32 -9.70 4.94 8.63
N ASN A 33 -9.62 4.32 9.82
CA ASN A 33 -9.86 2.89 10.01
C ASN A 33 -11.33 2.50 9.78
N PHE A 34 -11.72 2.33 8.51
CA PHE A 34 -12.93 1.63 8.09
C PHE A 34 -12.68 0.90 6.76
N ASP A 35 -11.75 -0.06 6.78
CA ASP A 35 -11.83 -1.19 5.85
C ASP A 35 -12.59 -2.30 6.57
N THR A 36 -13.73 -2.69 6.01
CA THR A 36 -14.37 -3.94 6.45
C THR A 36 -13.47 -5.10 6.08
N SER A 37 -13.56 -6.21 6.81
CA SER A 37 -12.77 -7.43 6.54
C SER A 37 -12.88 -7.89 5.07
N SER A 38 -14.00 -7.62 4.40
CA SER A 38 -14.23 -7.91 2.98
C SER A 38 -13.34 -7.08 2.04
N GLU A 39 -13.23 -5.78 2.25
CA GLU A 39 -12.47 -4.87 1.38
C GLU A 39 -10.97 -5.13 1.50
N ALA A 40 -10.50 -5.37 2.71
CA ALA A 40 -9.14 -5.79 2.98
C ALA A 40 -8.80 -7.11 2.23
N LEU A 41 -9.74 -8.05 2.15
CA LEU A 41 -9.55 -9.31 1.41
C LEU A 41 -9.46 -9.09 -0.11
N TYR A 42 -10.31 -8.23 -0.66
CA TYR A 42 -10.27 -7.85 -2.08
C TYR A 42 -8.96 -7.12 -2.45
N ALA A 43 -8.51 -6.21 -1.59
CA ALA A 43 -7.22 -5.54 -1.75
C ALA A 43 -6.06 -6.57 -1.68
N ALA A 44 -6.05 -7.43 -0.66
CA ALA A 44 -5.06 -8.49 -0.50
C ALA A 44 -5.00 -9.43 -1.72
N GLN A 45 -6.15 -9.85 -2.26
CA GLN A 45 -6.22 -10.67 -3.47
C GLN A 45 -5.66 -9.94 -4.69
N THR A 46 -5.96 -8.65 -4.84
CA THR A 46 -5.42 -7.80 -5.91
C THR A 46 -3.89 -7.73 -5.82
N TYR A 47 -3.36 -7.45 -4.63
CA TYR A 47 -1.91 -7.37 -4.39
C TYR A 47 -1.24 -8.71 -4.60
N ALA A 48 -1.83 -9.80 -4.09
CA ALA A 48 -1.34 -11.16 -4.28
C ALA A 48 -1.20 -11.50 -5.78
N ASN A 49 -2.21 -11.19 -6.59
CA ASN A 49 -2.16 -11.41 -8.03
C ASN A 49 -1.08 -10.55 -8.69
N ALA A 50 -0.90 -9.30 -8.26
CA ALA A 50 0.10 -8.40 -8.80
C ALA A 50 1.54 -8.85 -8.48
N ILE A 51 1.80 -9.38 -7.27
CA ILE A 51 3.14 -9.83 -6.87
C ILE A 51 3.51 -11.24 -7.35
N SER A 52 2.51 -12.08 -7.63
CA SER A 52 2.72 -13.50 -7.93
C SER A 52 3.81 -13.77 -9.00
N PRO A 53 3.86 -13.04 -10.13
CA PRO A 53 4.91 -13.25 -11.15
C PRO A 53 6.34 -12.98 -10.65
N PHE A 54 6.51 -12.05 -9.71
CA PHE A 54 7.82 -11.71 -9.15
C PHE A 54 8.22 -12.69 -8.05
N VAL A 55 7.26 -13.05 -7.19
CA VAL A 55 7.46 -14.07 -6.14
C VAL A 55 7.81 -15.43 -6.74
N ALA A 56 7.25 -15.79 -7.90
CA ALA A 56 7.59 -17.02 -8.60
C ALA A 56 9.06 -17.10 -9.05
N ARG A 57 9.75 -15.95 -9.16
CA ARG A 57 11.15 -15.84 -9.58
C ARG A 57 12.15 -15.76 -8.42
N LEU A 58 11.67 -15.69 -7.17
CA LEU A 58 12.53 -15.68 -6.00
C LEU A 58 13.24 -17.03 -5.84
N SER A 59 14.56 -17.00 -5.67
CA SER A 59 15.37 -18.20 -5.41
C SER A 59 15.03 -18.85 -4.07
N HIS A 60 14.70 -18.03 -3.07
CA HIS A 60 14.31 -18.46 -1.75
C HIS A 60 13.06 -17.70 -1.29
N LYS A 61 12.25 -18.37 -0.46
CA LYS A 61 11.03 -17.80 0.11
C LYS A 61 11.05 -18.01 1.63
N PHE A 62 12.04 -17.40 2.29
CA PHE A 62 12.21 -17.49 3.74
C PHE A 62 11.08 -16.76 4.46
N ALA A 63 11.17 -15.44 4.58
CA ALA A 63 10.12 -14.60 5.15
C ALA A 63 9.58 -13.58 4.14
N ALA A 64 8.27 -13.37 4.17
CA ALA A 64 7.60 -12.22 3.58
C ALA A 64 7.12 -11.27 4.68
N VAL A 65 7.43 -9.98 4.56
CA VAL A 65 7.01 -8.94 5.50
C VAL A 65 6.03 -8.00 4.82
N ASP A 66 4.82 -7.89 5.34
CA ASP A 66 3.80 -6.92 4.91
C ASP A 66 3.81 -5.72 5.88
N VAL A 67 4.20 -4.55 5.40
CA VAL A 67 4.31 -3.34 6.23
C VAL A 67 3.06 -2.49 6.07
N GLY A 68 2.43 -2.14 7.20
CA GLY A 68 1.07 -1.58 7.24
C GLY A 68 0.04 -2.64 6.91
N ALA A 69 0.17 -3.80 7.58
CA ALA A 69 -0.59 -5.00 7.24
C ALA A 69 -2.10 -4.89 7.56
N GLY A 70 -2.53 -3.85 8.29
CA GLY A 70 -3.90 -3.73 8.76
C GLY A 70 -4.31 -4.95 9.59
N ASN A 71 -5.39 -5.61 9.18
CA ASN A 71 -5.86 -6.86 9.81
C ASN A 71 -5.10 -8.13 9.34
N GLY A 72 -4.07 -7.97 8.51
CA GLY A 72 -3.23 -9.06 8.00
C GLY A 72 -3.84 -9.89 6.88
N ALA A 73 -4.83 -9.35 6.14
CA ALA A 73 -5.53 -10.06 5.05
C ALA A 73 -4.60 -10.63 3.97
N LEU A 74 -3.42 -10.05 3.75
CA LEU A 74 -2.45 -10.52 2.76
C LEU A 74 -1.64 -11.75 3.22
N LEU A 75 -1.42 -11.92 4.53
CA LEU A 75 -0.51 -12.95 5.07
C LEU A 75 -0.87 -14.38 4.61
N PRO A 76 -2.15 -14.80 4.57
CA PRO A 76 -2.52 -16.12 4.05
C PRO A 76 -2.13 -16.33 2.57
N PHE A 77 -2.20 -15.28 1.75
CA PHE A 77 -1.78 -15.35 0.34
C PHE A 77 -0.28 -15.53 0.22
N LEU A 78 0.51 -14.82 1.04
CA LEU A 78 1.97 -14.99 1.07
C LEU A 78 2.35 -16.42 1.46
N LEU A 79 1.72 -16.97 2.50
CA LEU A 79 1.95 -18.38 2.87
C LEU A 79 1.58 -19.34 1.73
N LYS A 80 0.44 -19.11 1.06
CA LYS A 80 0.03 -19.90 -0.12
C LYS A 80 0.98 -19.80 -1.31
N MET A 81 1.74 -18.70 -1.42
CA MET A 81 2.80 -18.53 -2.42
C MET A 81 4.09 -19.29 -2.08
N GLY A 82 4.15 -19.97 -0.94
CA GLY A 82 5.26 -20.83 -0.52
C GLY A 82 6.32 -20.14 0.34
N PHE A 83 5.99 -19.03 1.00
CA PHE A 83 6.88 -18.48 2.03
C PHE A 83 6.83 -19.32 3.31
N ASN A 84 7.99 -19.63 3.88
CA ASN A 84 8.07 -20.37 5.16
C ASN A 84 7.44 -19.57 6.31
N THR A 85 7.56 -18.25 6.25
CA THR A 85 7.03 -17.33 7.25
C THR A 85 6.43 -16.10 6.57
N ALA A 86 5.27 -15.66 7.04
CA ALA A 86 4.67 -14.38 6.67
C ALA A 86 4.41 -13.58 7.94
N VAL A 87 4.91 -12.34 8.00
CA VAL A 87 4.76 -11.44 9.14
C VAL A 87 4.16 -10.13 8.66
N GLY A 88 3.17 -9.62 9.39
CA GLY A 88 2.64 -8.27 9.16
C GLY A 88 3.10 -7.32 10.27
N ILE A 89 3.38 -6.07 9.91
CA ILE A 89 3.71 -5.00 10.87
C ILE A 89 2.62 -3.95 10.78
N GLU A 90 2.00 -3.61 11.91
CA GLU A 90 0.89 -2.66 11.96
C GLU A 90 0.91 -1.88 13.28
N PRO A 91 0.98 -0.53 13.25
CA PRO A 91 0.94 0.29 14.47
C PRO A 91 -0.46 0.41 15.09
N SER A 92 -1.54 0.19 14.33
CA SER A 92 -2.92 0.31 14.80
C SER A 92 -3.37 -0.91 15.60
N ARG A 93 -3.46 -0.76 16.91
CA ARG A 93 -4.02 -1.82 17.78
C ARG A 93 -5.43 -2.26 17.36
N ALA A 94 -6.27 -1.33 16.91
CA ALA A 94 -7.62 -1.65 16.44
C ALA A 94 -7.61 -2.56 15.20
N ALA A 95 -6.65 -2.36 14.28
CA ALA A 95 -6.50 -3.21 13.10
C ALA A 95 -6.00 -4.61 13.49
N LEU A 96 -5.07 -4.68 14.44
CA LEU A 96 -4.60 -5.94 15.02
C LEU A 96 -5.74 -6.72 15.69
N ASP A 97 -6.54 -6.06 16.51
CA ASP A 97 -7.64 -6.71 17.24
C ASP A 97 -8.78 -7.15 16.30
N ALA A 98 -8.88 -6.57 15.10
CA ALA A 98 -9.79 -6.99 14.04
C ALA A 98 -9.29 -8.21 13.23
N ALA A 99 -8.04 -8.64 13.42
CA ALA A 99 -7.48 -9.80 12.74
C ALA A 99 -8.07 -11.11 13.25
N VAL A 100 -8.30 -12.07 12.35
CA VAL A 100 -8.71 -13.42 12.75
C VAL A 100 -7.61 -14.09 13.59
N PRO A 101 -7.94 -14.96 14.56
CA PRO A 101 -6.95 -15.50 15.51
C PRO A 101 -5.72 -16.14 14.86
N SER A 102 -5.90 -16.85 13.74
CA SER A 102 -4.81 -17.52 13.01
C SER A 102 -3.84 -16.55 12.32
N VAL A 103 -4.29 -15.33 12.02
CA VAL A 103 -3.51 -14.23 11.43
C VAL A 103 -2.90 -13.36 12.53
N ARG A 104 -3.62 -13.13 13.63
CA ARG A 104 -3.17 -12.27 14.73
C ARG A 104 -1.81 -12.64 15.29
N SER A 105 -1.50 -13.94 15.39
CA SER A 105 -0.22 -14.46 15.87
C SER A 105 0.97 -14.16 14.94
N LYS A 106 0.71 -13.71 13.71
CA LYS A 106 1.71 -13.32 12.70
C LYS A 106 1.86 -11.81 12.57
N LEU A 107 1.10 -11.04 13.35
CA LEU A 107 1.15 -9.58 13.35
C LEU A 107 2.00 -9.06 14.50
N ARG A 108 2.92 -8.13 14.19
CA ARG A 108 3.77 -7.41 15.13
C ARG A 108 3.24 -5.98 15.25
N GLU A 109 2.98 -5.54 16.48
CA GLU A 109 2.52 -4.18 16.75
C GLU A 109 3.70 -3.21 16.69
N GLY A 110 3.64 -2.23 15.80
CA GLY A 110 4.68 -1.20 15.73
C GLY A 110 4.87 -0.58 14.35
N VAL A 111 5.93 0.22 14.24
CA VAL A 111 6.37 0.83 12.98
C VAL A 111 7.53 -0.01 12.43
N PHE A 112 7.61 -0.14 11.11
CA PHE A 112 8.70 -0.87 10.47
C PHE A 112 10.07 -0.29 10.85
N SER A 113 10.92 -1.17 11.37
CA SER A 113 12.28 -0.86 11.79
C SER A 113 13.15 -2.10 11.66
N TYR A 114 14.46 -1.97 11.91
CA TYR A 114 15.35 -3.12 11.90
C TYR A 114 15.00 -4.11 13.03
N GLU A 115 14.77 -3.58 14.23
CA GLU A 115 14.60 -4.35 15.46
C GLU A 115 13.34 -5.22 15.42
N ILE A 116 12.26 -4.73 14.81
CA ILE A 116 10.97 -5.43 14.78
C ILE A 116 10.99 -6.67 13.88
N VAL A 117 12.02 -6.87 13.05
CA VAL A 117 12.18 -8.03 12.14
C VAL A 117 13.60 -8.59 12.10
N ALA A 118 14.44 -8.25 13.08
CA ALA A 118 15.85 -8.65 13.12
C ALA A 118 16.06 -10.18 13.21
N ASP A 119 15.05 -10.93 13.64
CA ASP A 119 15.03 -12.38 13.73
C ASP A 119 14.69 -13.09 12.40
N LEU A 120 14.35 -12.34 11.35
CA LEU A 120 13.88 -12.89 10.08
C LEU A 120 14.95 -12.79 8.99
N LYS A 121 15.09 -13.86 8.21
CA LYS A 121 15.73 -13.80 6.88
C LYS A 121 14.66 -13.46 5.84
N ILE A 122 14.71 -12.26 5.26
CA ILE A 122 13.58 -11.72 4.50
C ILE A 122 13.85 -11.79 3.00
N SER A 123 12.96 -12.47 2.26
CA SER A 123 13.00 -12.58 0.80
C SER A 123 12.07 -11.58 0.10
N LEU A 124 11.03 -11.11 0.80
CA LEU A 124 10.04 -10.17 0.28
C LEU A 124 9.66 -9.14 1.34
N ILE A 125 9.68 -7.86 0.98
CA ILE A 125 9.04 -6.78 1.73
C ILE A 125 7.97 -6.14 0.85
N CYS A 126 6.73 -6.10 1.33
CA CYS A 126 5.58 -5.48 0.69
C CYS A 126 5.13 -4.25 1.46
N SER A 127 4.62 -3.23 0.75
CA SER A 127 4.09 -2.00 1.35
C SER A 127 3.04 -1.40 0.43
N PHE A 128 1.77 -1.49 0.82
CA PHE A 128 0.67 -1.08 -0.04
C PHE A 128 -0.05 0.13 0.55
N MET A 129 -0.03 1.25 -0.19
CA MET A 129 -0.74 2.48 0.18
C MET A 129 -0.29 3.10 1.51
N ILE A 130 0.98 2.90 1.89
CA ILE A 130 1.55 3.45 3.13
C ILE A 130 2.71 4.42 2.91
N LEU A 131 3.30 4.46 1.71
CA LEU A 131 4.52 5.23 1.50
C LEU A 131 4.24 6.74 1.50
N GLU A 132 3.05 7.12 1.06
CA GLU A 132 2.47 8.46 1.08
C GLU A 132 2.38 9.05 2.50
N HIS A 133 2.33 8.18 3.48
CA HIS A 133 2.15 8.45 4.89
C HIS A 133 3.49 8.48 5.68
N ILE A 134 4.55 7.94 5.08
CA ILE A 134 5.88 7.86 5.71
C ILE A 134 6.58 9.21 5.61
N GLU A 135 7.07 9.72 6.74
CA GLU A 135 7.78 11.00 6.80
C GLU A 135 9.14 10.94 6.07
N ASN A 136 9.92 9.88 6.29
CA ASN A 136 11.23 9.71 5.68
C ASN A 136 11.27 8.44 4.79
N PRO A 137 10.83 8.53 3.54
CA PRO A 137 10.78 7.38 2.63
C PRO A 137 12.20 6.90 2.27
N VAL A 138 13.21 7.76 2.27
CA VAL A 138 14.60 7.34 2.01
C VAL A 138 15.08 6.42 3.12
N LYS A 139 14.87 6.78 4.39
CA LYS A 139 15.21 5.92 5.53
C LYS A 139 14.48 4.59 5.44
N TYR A 140 13.17 4.62 5.14
CA TYR A 140 12.35 3.42 4.96
C TYR A 140 12.94 2.44 3.93
N ILE A 141 13.24 2.95 2.72
CA ILE A 141 13.75 2.12 1.62
C ILE A 141 15.16 1.59 1.94
N ARG A 142 15.99 2.37 2.64
CA ARG A 142 17.30 1.89 3.12
C ARG A 142 17.16 0.77 4.14
N THR A 143 16.27 0.92 5.12
CA THR A 143 16.01 -0.14 6.09
C THR A 143 15.52 -1.41 5.39
N ALA A 144 14.63 -1.30 4.40
CA ALA A 144 14.20 -2.44 3.60
C ALA A 144 15.36 -3.07 2.81
N TRP A 145 16.24 -2.26 2.21
CA TRP A 145 17.45 -2.74 1.52
C TRP A 145 18.38 -3.52 2.45
N ASP A 146 18.63 -2.99 3.65
CA ASP A 146 19.56 -3.58 4.61
C ASP A 146 19.01 -4.91 5.18
N LEU A 147 17.68 -5.01 5.37
CA LEU A 147 16.99 -6.20 5.88
C LEU A 147 16.74 -7.30 4.85
N LEU A 148 16.60 -6.96 3.57
CA LEU A 148 16.38 -7.96 2.51
C LEU A 148 17.63 -8.81 2.30
N GLU A 149 17.43 -10.11 2.08
CA GLU A 149 18.50 -10.97 1.60
C GLU A 149 18.92 -10.57 0.16
N ASN A 150 20.07 -11.08 -0.27
CA ASN A 150 20.49 -10.94 -1.66
C ASN A 150 19.47 -11.60 -2.60
N SER A 151 19.15 -10.92 -3.70
CA SER A 151 18.07 -11.28 -4.63
C SER A 151 16.65 -11.19 -4.03
N GLY A 152 16.51 -10.67 -2.81
CA GLY A 152 15.22 -10.32 -2.23
C GLY A 152 14.57 -9.15 -2.95
N ILE A 153 13.24 -9.08 -2.89
CA ILE A 153 12.45 -8.06 -3.59
C ILE A 153 11.71 -7.15 -2.61
N ILE A 154 11.63 -5.87 -2.96
CA ILE A 154 10.72 -4.91 -2.37
C ILE A 154 9.59 -4.62 -3.35
N VAL A 155 8.38 -4.53 -2.82
CA VAL A 155 7.18 -4.25 -3.56
C VAL A 155 6.43 -3.10 -2.90
N ILE A 156 6.11 -2.08 -3.68
CA ILE A 156 5.42 -0.89 -3.18
C ILE A 156 4.23 -0.56 -4.08
N ALA A 157 3.04 -0.36 -3.50
CA ALA A 157 1.95 0.33 -4.19
C ALA A 157 1.75 1.74 -3.63
N VAL A 158 1.57 2.69 -4.54
CA VAL A 158 1.33 4.10 -4.24
C VAL A 158 0.32 4.73 -5.18
N HIS A 159 -0.26 5.85 -4.80
CA HIS A 159 -1.01 6.73 -5.67
C HIS A 159 -0.11 7.39 -6.72
N ASN A 160 -0.52 7.32 -7.99
CA ASN A 160 0.12 8.04 -9.09
C ASN A 160 -0.64 9.34 -9.38
N TRP A 161 -0.06 10.48 -8.97
CA TRP A 161 -0.69 11.78 -9.22
C TRP A 161 -0.76 12.13 -10.71
N ARG A 162 0.06 11.48 -11.56
CA ARG A 162 0.02 11.65 -13.01
C ARG A 162 -1.03 10.80 -13.72
N ALA A 163 -1.67 9.85 -13.03
CA ALA A 163 -2.72 9.05 -13.65
C ALA A 163 -3.87 9.93 -14.17
N SER A 164 -4.44 9.57 -15.32
CA SER A 164 -5.44 10.39 -16.02
C SER A 164 -6.63 10.75 -15.13
N VAL A 165 -7.12 9.81 -14.32
CA VAL A 165 -8.22 10.04 -13.36
C VAL A 165 -7.84 11.10 -12.32
N ASN A 166 -6.62 11.05 -11.78
CA ASN A 166 -6.14 11.99 -10.78
C ASN A 166 -5.88 13.37 -11.38
N ARG A 167 -5.38 13.41 -12.63
CA ARG A 167 -5.20 14.66 -13.38
C ARG A 167 -6.52 15.32 -13.75
N LEU A 168 -7.52 14.53 -14.11
CA LEU A 168 -8.87 15.01 -14.44
C LEU A 168 -9.58 15.59 -13.20
N LEU A 169 -9.51 14.89 -12.07
CA LEU A 169 -10.14 15.33 -10.83
C LEU A 169 -9.42 16.53 -10.19
N GLY A 170 -8.12 16.70 -10.45
CA GLY A 170 -7.32 17.80 -9.89
C GLY A 170 -7.39 17.79 -8.36
N LEU A 171 -7.66 18.97 -7.76
CA LEU A 171 -7.81 19.13 -6.31
C LEU A 171 -8.99 18.35 -5.69
N ARG A 172 -9.90 17.82 -6.52
CA ARG A 172 -11.00 16.96 -6.05
C ARG A 172 -10.62 15.48 -6.04
N SER A 173 -9.40 15.12 -6.45
CA SER A 173 -8.95 13.73 -6.37
C SER A 173 -8.87 13.29 -4.90
N PRO A 174 -9.38 12.10 -4.54
CA PRO A 174 -9.28 11.56 -3.18
C PRO A 174 -7.84 11.39 -2.69
N ILE A 175 -6.87 11.32 -3.60
CA ILE A 175 -5.45 11.21 -3.22
C ILE A 175 -4.92 12.53 -2.63
N ILE A 176 -5.59 13.67 -2.83
CA ILE A 176 -5.19 14.94 -2.23
C ILE A 176 -5.88 15.03 -0.87
N ASP A 177 -5.25 14.41 0.11
CA ASP A 177 -5.71 14.37 1.50
C ASP A 177 -4.63 14.91 2.44
N ILE A 178 -5.03 15.34 3.64
CA ILE A 178 -4.14 15.82 4.69
C ILE A 178 -3.23 14.73 5.26
N GLU A 179 -3.58 13.46 5.04
CA GLU A 179 -2.80 12.31 5.48
C GLU A 179 -1.70 11.94 4.48
N HIS A 180 -1.86 12.29 3.20
CA HIS A 180 -0.89 12.04 2.14
C HIS A 180 0.17 13.14 2.12
N LEU A 181 1.28 12.90 2.81
CA LEU A 181 2.44 13.80 2.83
C LEU A 181 3.16 13.83 1.49
N GLN A 182 3.01 12.78 0.68
CA GLN A 182 3.70 12.58 -0.57
C GLN A 182 2.79 11.90 -1.60
N LEU A 183 2.86 12.32 -2.86
CA LEU A 183 2.20 11.67 -3.98
C LEU A 183 3.21 11.41 -5.09
N TYR A 184 3.24 10.17 -5.55
CA TYR A 184 4.28 9.67 -6.44
C TYR A 184 3.87 9.75 -7.91
N SER A 185 4.86 9.69 -8.78
CA SER A 185 4.75 9.35 -10.19
C SER A 185 5.70 8.21 -10.51
N ASP A 186 5.61 7.67 -11.73
CA ASP A 186 6.51 6.64 -12.23
C ASP A 186 7.98 7.03 -12.06
N LYS A 187 8.29 8.30 -12.32
CA LYS A 187 9.64 8.85 -12.18
C LYS A 187 10.09 8.91 -10.72
N SER A 188 9.24 9.38 -9.81
CA SER A 188 9.64 9.59 -8.43
C SER A 188 9.84 8.27 -7.68
N ILE A 189 8.97 7.27 -7.88
CA ILE A 189 9.10 5.98 -7.17
C ILE A 189 10.32 5.19 -7.67
N ASN A 190 10.55 5.19 -8.99
CA ASN A 190 11.74 4.56 -9.57
C ASN A 190 13.02 5.25 -9.11
N LYS A 191 13.01 6.59 -9.03
CA LYS A 191 14.17 7.34 -8.53
C LYS A 191 14.44 7.02 -7.06
N LEU A 192 13.40 6.93 -6.23
CA LEU A 192 13.52 6.57 -4.82
C LEU A 192 14.15 5.18 -4.64
N LEU A 193 13.65 4.17 -5.37
CA LEU A 193 14.17 2.80 -5.29
C LEU A 193 15.61 2.71 -5.80
N SER A 194 15.88 3.20 -7.02
CA SER A 194 17.21 3.12 -7.64
C SER A 194 18.30 3.87 -6.89
N CYS A 195 18.00 5.05 -6.33
CA CYS A 195 18.97 5.78 -5.50
C CYS A 195 19.27 5.10 -4.15
N ASN A 196 18.54 4.05 -3.78
CA ASN A 196 18.78 3.28 -2.57
C ASN A 196 19.22 1.84 -2.87
N GLY A 197 19.72 1.59 -4.08
CA GLY A 197 20.39 0.33 -4.47
C GLY A 197 19.53 -0.63 -5.28
N PHE A 198 18.21 -0.46 -5.30
CA PHE A 198 17.33 -1.40 -6.00
C PHE A 198 17.43 -1.28 -7.52
N ARG A 199 17.59 -2.41 -8.20
CA ARG A 199 17.29 -2.48 -9.63
C ARG A 199 15.79 -2.60 -9.81
N ILE A 200 15.23 -1.78 -10.69
CA ILE A 200 13.79 -1.78 -10.97
C ILE A 200 13.46 -3.00 -11.84
N LEU A 201 12.54 -3.84 -11.38
CA LEU A 201 11.99 -4.96 -12.15
C LEU A 201 10.74 -4.57 -12.92
N GLU A 202 9.89 -3.75 -12.31
CA GLU A 202 8.61 -3.35 -12.88
C GLU A 202 8.18 -2.02 -12.28
N ASN A 203 7.55 -1.18 -13.09
CA ASN A 203 6.78 -0.05 -12.62
C ASN A 203 5.54 0.13 -13.50
N LYS A 204 4.36 -0.21 -12.98
CA LYS A 204 3.12 -0.21 -13.77
C LYS A 204 1.88 0.09 -12.96
N THR A 205 0.87 0.65 -13.62
CA THR A 205 -0.45 0.81 -13.02
C THR A 205 -1.16 -0.54 -12.88
N TYR A 206 -2.00 -0.68 -11.87
CA TYR A 206 -2.84 -1.86 -11.67
C TYR A 206 -4.30 -1.46 -11.47
N LYS A 207 -5.19 -2.45 -11.58
CA LYS A 207 -6.61 -2.28 -11.30
C LYS A 207 -6.89 -2.79 -9.90
N ASN A 208 -7.60 -2.02 -9.10
CA ASN A 208 -8.16 -2.49 -7.85
C ASN A 208 -9.48 -3.21 -8.17
N THR A 209 -9.74 -4.32 -7.48
CA THR A 209 -11.01 -5.05 -7.57
C THR A 209 -11.76 -4.88 -6.27
N TYR A 210 -13.00 -4.39 -6.31
CA TYR A 210 -13.88 -4.26 -5.14
C TYR A 210 -15.35 -4.49 -5.51
N PRO A 211 -16.23 -4.77 -4.52
CA PRO A 211 -17.68 -4.79 -4.71
C PRO A 211 -18.23 -3.50 -5.31
N LEU A 212 -19.30 -3.57 -6.11
CA LEU A 212 -19.97 -2.39 -6.66
C LEU A 212 -20.41 -1.39 -5.58
N THR A 213 -20.88 -1.87 -4.44
CA THR A 213 -21.26 -1.02 -3.30
C THR A 213 -20.08 -0.20 -2.75
N TYR A 214 -18.88 -0.78 -2.73
CA TYR A 214 -17.67 -0.06 -2.31
C TYR A 214 -17.30 1.03 -3.31
N TRP A 215 -17.38 0.75 -4.61
CA TRP A 215 -17.15 1.75 -5.64
C TRP A 215 -18.10 2.95 -5.53
N VAL A 216 -19.38 2.69 -5.26
CA VAL A 216 -20.36 3.75 -5.01
C VAL A 216 -20.02 4.56 -3.76
N ARG A 217 -19.50 3.91 -2.71
CA ARG A 217 -19.06 4.60 -1.48
C ARG A 217 -17.90 5.55 -1.77
N LEU A 218 -16.95 5.15 -2.60
CA LEU A 218 -15.78 5.96 -2.99
C LEU A 218 -16.11 7.06 -4.01
N ALA A 219 -17.19 6.93 -4.78
CA ALA A 219 -17.53 7.89 -5.82
C ALA A 219 -17.69 9.32 -5.25
N PRO A 220 -17.17 10.37 -5.91
CA PRO A 220 -17.25 11.75 -5.45
C PRO A 220 -18.63 12.38 -5.76
N VAL A 221 -19.70 11.72 -5.30
CA VAL A 221 -21.11 12.13 -5.48
C VAL A 221 -21.80 12.29 -4.13
N GLU A 222 -22.93 12.99 -4.11
CA GLU A 222 -23.68 13.25 -2.89
C GLU A 222 -24.23 11.98 -2.23
N ASN A 223 -24.32 11.98 -0.89
CA ASN A 223 -24.72 10.81 -0.11
C ASN A 223 -26.12 10.28 -0.45
N ASN A 224 -27.07 11.16 -0.82
CA ASN A 224 -28.42 10.73 -1.21
C ASN A 224 -28.40 9.93 -2.51
N ILE A 225 -27.59 10.37 -3.48
CA ILE A 225 -27.38 9.66 -4.75
C ILE A 225 -26.75 8.29 -4.48
N LYS A 226 -25.72 8.23 -3.61
CA LYS A 226 -25.10 6.96 -3.20
C LYS A 226 -26.11 5.97 -2.63
N LYS A 227 -27.01 6.44 -1.75
CA LYS A 227 -28.06 5.59 -1.15
C LYS A 227 -29.01 5.02 -2.21
N VAL A 228 -29.44 5.84 -3.17
CA VAL A 228 -30.33 5.39 -4.26
C VAL A 228 -29.63 4.34 -5.13
N ILE A 229 -28.38 4.58 -5.53
CA ILE A 229 -27.61 3.62 -6.33
C ILE A 229 -27.41 2.31 -5.56
N CYS A 230 -26.97 2.38 -4.30
CA CYS A 230 -26.78 1.19 -3.45
C CYS A 230 -28.09 0.39 -3.27
N TYR A 231 -29.22 1.08 -3.13
CA TYR A 231 -30.53 0.44 -3.06
C TYR A 231 -30.86 -0.32 -4.35
N GLY A 232 -30.62 0.31 -5.51
CA GLY A 232 -30.78 -0.31 -6.83
C GLY A 232 -29.89 -1.55 -7.00
N LEU A 233 -28.59 -1.44 -6.69
CA LEU A 233 -27.64 -2.56 -6.74
C LEU A 233 -28.09 -3.73 -5.86
N LYS A 234 -28.62 -3.44 -4.67
CA LYS A 234 -29.13 -4.45 -3.74
C LYS A 234 -30.37 -5.15 -4.30
N ARG A 235 -31.32 -4.39 -4.87
CA ARG A 235 -32.52 -4.95 -5.53
C ARG A 235 -32.18 -5.85 -6.72
N LEU A 236 -31.12 -5.50 -7.44
CA LEU A 236 -30.63 -6.28 -8.58
C LEU A 236 -29.75 -7.48 -8.15
N GLY A 237 -29.42 -7.62 -6.86
CA GLY A 237 -28.57 -8.71 -6.36
C GLY A 237 -27.09 -8.61 -6.76
N ILE A 238 -26.64 -7.46 -7.27
CA ILE A 238 -25.28 -7.26 -7.80
C ILE A 238 -24.38 -6.42 -6.88
N SER A 239 -24.84 -6.08 -5.67
CA SER A 239 -24.08 -5.29 -4.70
C SER A 239 -22.65 -5.79 -4.46
N GLU A 240 -22.50 -7.11 -4.34
CA GLU A 240 -21.23 -7.77 -4.06
C GLU A 240 -20.48 -8.21 -5.32
N SER A 241 -21.00 -7.88 -6.50
CA SER A 241 -20.32 -8.21 -7.76
C SER A 241 -18.99 -7.46 -7.85
N PRO A 242 -17.87 -8.15 -8.07
CA PRO A 242 -16.57 -7.51 -8.14
C PRO A 242 -16.41 -6.74 -9.45
N LEU A 243 -15.97 -5.49 -9.35
CA LEU A 243 -15.59 -4.66 -10.48
C LEU A 243 -14.13 -4.24 -10.34
N SER A 244 -13.38 -4.35 -11.43
CA SER A 244 -11.95 -4.00 -11.48
C SER A 244 -11.74 -2.68 -12.22
N LEU A 245 -11.28 -1.64 -11.52
CA LEU A 245 -11.05 -0.31 -12.08
C LEU A 245 -9.61 0.15 -11.85
N ASN A 246 -9.03 0.83 -12.84
CA ASN A 246 -7.78 1.54 -12.65
C ASN A 246 -8.09 2.92 -12.05
N VAL A 247 -7.77 3.09 -10.77
CA VAL A 247 -7.98 4.34 -10.04
C VAL A 247 -6.71 5.18 -9.93
N GLY A 248 -5.73 4.92 -10.79
CA GLY A 248 -4.49 5.68 -10.84
C GLY A 248 -3.50 5.31 -9.75
N ASN A 249 -3.51 4.04 -9.32
CA ASN A 249 -2.49 3.49 -8.45
C ASN A 249 -1.36 2.85 -9.28
N LEU A 250 -0.18 2.82 -8.68
CA LEU A 250 1.06 2.37 -9.29
C LEU A 250 1.70 1.31 -8.41
N PHE A 251 2.29 0.31 -9.07
CA PHE A 251 3.04 -0.77 -8.46
C PHE A 251 4.49 -0.66 -8.90
N ALA A 252 5.41 -0.55 -7.94
CA ALA A 252 6.84 -0.53 -8.20
C ALA A 252 7.52 -1.73 -7.52
N VAL A 253 8.32 -2.47 -8.28
CA VAL A 253 9.03 -3.65 -7.81
C VAL A 253 10.53 -3.42 -7.98
N GLY A 254 11.27 -3.53 -6.88
CA GLY A 254 12.72 -3.45 -6.84
C GLY A 254 13.33 -4.77 -6.39
N ILE A 255 14.49 -5.14 -6.93
CA ILE A 255 15.29 -6.28 -6.49
C ILE A 255 16.64 -5.82 -5.93
N LYS A 256 17.11 -6.51 -4.89
CA LYS A 256 18.44 -6.35 -4.32
C LYS A 256 19.45 -7.20 -5.07
N ASP A 257 20.21 -6.57 -5.97
CA ASP A 257 21.32 -7.21 -6.69
C ASP A 257 22.65 -6.89 -6.01
N GLY A 258 23.20 -7.84 -5.24
CA GLY A 258 24.57 -7.78 -4.70
C GLY A 258 24.85 -6.65 -3.70
N GLU A 259 26.09 -6.60 -3.19
CA GLU A 259 26.51 -5.59 -2.21
C GLU A 259 26.51 -4.17 -2.80
N LYS A 260 26.15 -3.20 -1.95
CA LYS A 260 26.03 -1.78 -2.28
C LYS A 260 27.38 -1.27 -2.81
N LYS A 261 27.42 -0.70 -4.02
CA LYS A 261 28.57 0.09 -4.49
C LYS A 261 28.69 1.39 -3.70
#